data_AF-A0A358MZV7-F1
#
_entry.id   AF-A0A358MZV7-F1
#
_cell.length_a   1.000
_cell.length_b   1.000
_cell.length_c   1.000
_cell.angle_alpha   90.00
_cell.angle_beta   90.00
_cell.angle_gamma   90.00
#
_symmetry.space_group_name_H-M   'P 1'
#
loop_
_entity.id
_entity.type
_entity.pdbx_description
1 polymer ?
#
loop_
_entity_poly.entity_id
_entity_poly.type
_entity_poly.pdbx_seq_one_letter_code
_entity_poly.pdbx_strand_id
1 'polypeptide(L)'
;MRDKMNKCMPFVAAFLIIQGFHSLRSIPQVSAQEQKNGTQNAEEPSSSGAKQETTSQPQLPSPGPPQSRLDSEPKESELPDTPTQAEIDEVQNAYVSPATITRRVLSPPPGGVAISKDHLWIDAKNKRVILDGYVAMTDGPLEMFACPEGTKEHESIIGTLARSKEVHAALLAVGAMRGTPVEFLPKFVPATGQRIRIWVCYRNKDDKFKAVDGRRWVKKASTGKQMEPDWVFSGSGFWKDPESGKEYYRADSGDMICVSNFNSAMMDIPVASSAEAGDLLYLPFTERIPAQGTPLRLVLIPIPLPTDKPTKPGSQPDTKTPPTKSIMPLKKAATKPLPNNNTQPDTIEKADE
;
A
#
# COMPACT_ATOMS: atom_id res chain seq x y z
N MET A 1 -2.14 -50.42 52.25
CA MET A 1 -2.06 -49.99 53.67
C MET A 1 -0.66 -49.45 53.92
N ARG A 2 -0.53 -48.39 54.75
CA ARG A 2 0.72 -47.69 55.14
C ARG A 2 1.38 -46.92 54.00
N ASP A 3 1.17 -45.60 53.90
CA ASP A 3 1.75 -44.48 54.70
C ASP A 3 3.18 -44.14 54.23
N LYS A 4 3.39 -43.04 53.50
CA LYS A 4 3.55 -41.64 54.01
C LYS A 4 4.62 -41.51 55.09
N MET A 5 5.75 -40.87 54.76
CA MET A 5 6.21 -39.62 55.41
C MET A 5 7.56 -39.13 54.87
N ASN A 6 7.82 -37.83 55.12
CA ASN A 6 9.10 -37.11 55.01
C ASN A 6 9.60 -36.73 53.59
N LYS A 7 10.13 -35.52 53.37
CA LYS A 7 10.37 -34.40 54.29
C LYS A 7 10.31 -33.05 53.55
N CYS A 8 9.76 -32.03 54.20
CA CYS A 8 9.80 -30.64 53.74
C CYS A 8 11.01 -29.94 54.38
N MET A 9 11.72 -29.08 53.64
CA MET A 9 12.69 -28.13 54.19
C MET A 9 12.54 -26.77 53.48
N PRO A 10 12.40 -25.66 54.22
CA PRO A 10 12.40 -24.31 53.66
C PRO A 10 13.83 -23.75 53.60
N PHE A 11 14.14 -22.94 52.58
CA PHE A 11 15.31 -22.06 52.63
C PHE A 11 15.00 -20.66 52.08
N VAL A 12 14.78 -19.75 53.03
CA VAL A 12 15.24 -18.35 53.10
C VAL A 12 15.40 -17.58 51.78
N ALA A 13 14.58 -16.53 51.64
CA ALA A 13 14.80 -15.48 50.64
C ALA A 13 16.05 -14.65 50.96
N ALA A 14 16.88 -14.39 49.95
CA ALA A 14 17.99 -13.45 50.02
C ALA A 14 17.64 -12.19 49.21
N PHE A 15 17.26 -11.12 49.92
CA PHE A 15 17.14 -9.77 49.35
C PHE A 15 18.56 -9.22 49.13
N LEU A 16 18.95 -8.94 47.89
CA LEU A 16 20.25 -8.33 47.58
C LEU A 16 20.03 -6.93 47.00
N ILE A 17 20.15 -5.94 47.88
CA ILE A 17 20.11 -4.52 47.54
C ILE A 17 21.44 -4.16 46.88
N ILE A 18 21.39 -3.69 45.63
CA ILE A 18 22.52 -3.00 45.00
C ILE A 18 22.13 -1.54 44.80
N GLN A 19 22.78 -0.66 45.55
CA GLN A 19 22.61 0.79 45.41
C GLN A 19 23.48 1.34 44.27
N GLY A 20 22.88 2.27 43.53
CA GLY A 20 23.49 3.56 43.19
C GLY A 20 24.87 3.59 42.55
N PHE A 21 24.90 3.72 41.23
CA PHE A 21 25.86 4.62 40.58
C PHE A 21 25.11 5.66 39.77
N HIS A 22 25.07 6.90 40.29
CA HIS A 22 24.70 8.06 39.49
C HIS A 22 25.87 8.43 38.59
N SER A 23 25.63 8.54 37.29
CA SER A 23 26.52 9.25 36.37
C SER A 23 25.73 10.35 35.69
N LEU A 24 25.86 11.58 36.21
CA LEU A 24 25.40 12.75 35.47
C LEU A 24 26.27 12.90 34.22
N ARG A 25 25.64 13.01 33.05
CA ARG A 25 26.25 13.68 31.91
C ARG A 25 25.30 14.76 31.41
N SER A 26 25.79 15.99 31.46
CA SER A 26 25.03 17.19 31.14
C SER A 26 24.67 17.26 29.66
N ILE A 27 23.47 17.74 29.39
CA ILE A 27 23.01 18.16 28.07
C ILE A 27 23.60 19.56 27.80
N PRO A 28 24.32 19.81 26.70
CA PRO A 28 24.55 21.15 26.20
C PRO A 28 23.32 21.58 25.39
N GLN A 29 22.47 22.38 26.03
CA GLN A 29 21.43 23.16 25.36
C GLN A 29 22.12 24.25 24.54
N VAL A 30 21.95 24.26 23.22
CA VAL A 30 22.38 25.37 22.35
C VAL A 30 21.15 26.02 21.74
N SER A 31 20.89 27.25 22.16
CA SER A 31 19.81 28.09 21.64
C SER A 31 20.16 28.64 20.27
N ALA A 32 19.14 28.89 19.45
CA ALA A 32 19.28 29.74 18.28
C ALA A 32 19.77 31.14 18.68
N GLN A 33 20.74 31.68 17.95
CA GLN A 33 20.96 33.11 17.86
C GLN A 33 21.27 33.49 16.40
N GLU A 34 20.48 34.45 15.93
CA GLU A 34 20.53 35.06 14.61
C GLU A 34 21.49 36.27 14.66
N GLN A 35 22.49 36.35 13.78
CA GLN A 35 23.19 37.62 13.56
C GLN A 35 23.82 37.75 12.16
N LYS A 36 23.82 38.99 11.66
CA LYS A 36 24.06 39.38 10.26
C LYS A 36 25.52 39.74 9.97
N ASN A 37 25.88 39.64 8.69
CA ASN A 37 26.88 40.43 7.92
C ASN A 37 28.30 40.66 8.49
N GLY A 38 29.31 40.31 7.69
CA GLY A 38 30.69 40.78 7.90
C GLY A 38 31.68 40.26 6.85
N THR A 39 31.83 41.00 5.75
CA THR A 39 32.78 40.77 4.64
C THR A 39 34.26 40.71 5.08
N GLN A 40 35.09 39.79 4.54
CA GLN A 40 36.36 40.10 3.82
C GLN A 40 37.22 38.87 3.40
N ASN A 41 37.53 38.83 2.09
CA ASN A 41 38.76 38.45 1.35
C ASN A 41 39.79 37.41 1.89
N ALA A 42 40.07 36.40 1.04
CA ALA A 42 41.41 35.88 0.68
C ALA A 42 41.27 35.08 -0.65
N GLU A 43 41.80 35.57 -1.78
CA GLU A 43 43.09 35.17 -2.41
C GLU A 43 43.10 33.80 -3.13
N GLU A 44 43.20 33.84 -4.48
CA GLU A 44 43.58 32.72 -5.35
C GLU A 44 45.12 32.54 -5.42
N PRO A 45 45.61 31.45 -6.04
CA PRO A 45 46.29 31.68 -7.32
C PRO A 45 46.04 30.64 -8.45
N SER A 46 45.87 31.14 -9.68
CA SER A 46 46.38 30.70 -11.01
C SER A 46 46.76 29.21 -11.26
N SER A 47 46.61 28.57 -12.43
CA SER A 47 46.46 29.01 -13.84
C SER A 47 45.99 27.78 -14.69
N SER A 48 45.78 27.75 -16.02
CA SER A 48 45.92 28.70 -17.16
C SER A 48 45.07 28.18 -18.36
N GLY A 49 44.92 28.97 -19.45
CA GLY A 49 44.45 28.46 -20.77
C GLY A 49 43.47 29.40 -21.48
N ALA A 50 43.82 29.86 -22.69
CA ALA A 50 43.08 30.92 -23.39
C ALA A 50 42.15 30.44 -24.52
N LYS A 51 40.99 31.10 -24.69
CA LYS A 51 40.61 31.87 -25.91
C LYS A 51 39.22 32.54 -25.79
N GLN A 52 39.02 33.55 -26.66
CA GLN A 52 37.84 34.41 -26.89
C GLN A 52 36.49 33.64 -27.00
N GLU A 53 35.29 34.25 -26.87
CA GLU A 53 34.91 35.63 -27.24
C GLU A 53 33.62 36.15 -26.53
N THR A 54 33.55 37.48 -26.34
CA THR A 54 32.40 38.37 -26.04
C THR A 54 31.04 37.82 -25.55
N THR A 55 30.64 38.24 -24.34
CA THR A 55 29.27 38.16 -23.81
C THR A 55 28.53 39.50 -23.87
N SER A 56 27.30 39.52 -24.41
CA SER A 56 26.35 40.63 -24.24
C SER A 56 24.94 40.07 -23.99
N GLN A 57 24.36 40.35 -22.81
CA GLN A 57 22.98 39.97 -22.48
C GLN A 57 21.97 40.86 -23.24
N PRO A 58 20.93 40.29 -23.89
CA PRO A 58 19.83 41.08 -24.43
C PRO A 58 18.83 41.51 -23.35
N GLN A 59 18.62 42.81 -23.18
CA GLN A 59 17.46 43.36 -22.45
C GLN A 59 16.17 43.16 -23.26
N LEU A 60 15.04 42.89 -22.59
CA LEU A 60 13.73 42.86 -23.25
C LEU A 60 13.30 44.28 -23.70
N PRO A 61 12.79 44.45 -24.94
CA PRO A 61 12.21 45.70 -25.41
C PRO A 61 10.74 45.86 -24.98
N SER A 62 10.34 47.11 -24.66
CA SER A 62 8.94 47.46 -24.38
C SER A 62 8.09 47.58 -25.66
N PRO A 63 6.76 47.33 -25.61
CA PRO A 63 5.90 47.36 -26.79
C PRO A 63 5.66 48.77 -27.35
N GLY A 64 5.67 48.89 -28.67
CA GLY A 64 5.17 50.07 -29.40
C GLY A 64 3.65 49.98 -29.69
N PRO A 65 3.02 51.08 -30.15
CA PRO A 65 1.58 51.12 -30.42
C PRO A 65 1.17 50.35 -31.70
N PRO A 66 -0.10 49.92 -31.80
CA PRO A 66 -0.52 48.95 -32.81
C PRO A 66 -0.64 49.55 -34.21
N GLN A 67 -0.15 48.83 -35.21
CA GLN A 67 -0.47 49.06 -36.62
C GLN A 67 -1.32 47.93 -37.18
N SER A 68 -2.37 48.31 -37.90
CA SER A 68 -3.31 47.39 -38.55
C SER A 68 -2.73 46.78 -39.83
N ARG A 69 -2.79 45.45 -39.91
CA ARG A 69 -2.98 44.73 -41.18
C ARG A 69 -3.99 43.63 -40.96
N LEU A 70 -5.07 43.65 -41.75
CA LEU A 70 -5.79 42.43 -42.05
C LEU A 70 -4.87 41.57 -42.91
N ASP A 71 -4.89 40.25 -42.70
CA ASP A 71 -4.93 39.25 -43.78
C ASP A 71 -5.26 37.86 -43.19
N SER A 72 -6.49 37.41 -43.45
CA SER A 72 -7.00 36.02 -43.39
C SER A 72 -6.47 35.04 -42.31
N GLU A 73 -7.27 34.82 -41.27
CA GLU A 73 -7.23 33.57 -40.49
C GLU A 73 -7.79 32.38 -41.30
N PRO A 74 -7.20 31.18 -41.22
CA PRO A 74 -7.87 29.96 -41.65
C PRO A 74 -8.95 29.58 -40.61
N LYS A 75 -10.16 29.24 -41.07
CA LYS A 75 -11.26 28.81 -40.19
C LYS A 75 -10.85 27.55 -39.42
N GLU A 76 -10.75 27.69 -38.11
CA GLU A 76 -10.67 26.57 -37.17
C GLU A 76 -12.01 25.82 -37.21
N SER A 77 -11.97 24.55 -37.62
CA SER A 77 -13.15 23.69 -37.64
C SER A 77 -13.39 23.17 -36.22
N GLU A 78 -14.47 23.63 -35.58
CA GLU A 78 -14.89 23.21 -34.25
C GLU A 78 -15.05 21.68 -34.18
N LEU A 79 -14.13 21.02 -33.46
CA LEU A 79 -14.28 19.64 -32.96
C LEU A 79 -14.56 19.72 -31.46
N PRO A 80 -15.81 19.46 -31.00
CA PRO A 80 -16.14 19.50 -29.59
C PRO A 80 -15.73 18.21 -28.88
N ASP A 81 -14.43 18.05 -28.60
CA ASP A 81 -13.87 16.87 -27.90
C ASP A 81 -13.94 16.98 -26.35
N THR A 82 -14.60 18.02 -25.80
CA THR A 82 -14.77 18.18 -24.35
C THR A 82 -16.20 17.78 -23.93
N PRO A 83 -16.38 16.74 -23.10
CA PRO A 83 -17.69 16.34 -22.60
C PRO A 83 -18.37 17.48 -21.83
N THR A 84 -19.68 17.63 -22.03
CA THR A 84 -20.49 18.57 -21.26
C THR A 84 -20.61 18.13 -19.81
N GLN A 85 -20.87 19.07 -18.90
CA GLN A 85 -21.09 18.75 -17.48
C GLN A 85 -22.25 17.75 -17.28
N ALA A 86 -23.28 17.80 -18.12
CA ALA A 86 -24.40 16.85 -18.07
C ALA A 86 -23.96 15.41 -18.41
N GLU A 87 -23.09 15.22 -19.40
CA GLU A 87 -22.53 13.91 -19.75
C GLU A 87 -21.57 13.40 -18.65
N ILE A 88 -20.79 14.29 -18.02
CA ILE A 88 -19.96 13.95 -16.86
C ILE A 88 -20.84 13.50 -15.69
N ASP A 89 -21.89 14.26 -15.38
CA ASP A 89 -22.82 13.96 -14.28
C ASP A 89 -23.60 12.65 -14.56
N GLU A 90 -24.00 12.38 -15.80
CA GLU A 90 -24.65 11.13 -16.18
C GLU A 90 -23.71 9.92 -16.03
N VAL A 91 -22.46 10.03 -16.51
CA VAL A 91 -21.44 8.98 -16.35
C VAL A 91 -21.11 8.74 -14.87
N GLN A 92 -21.01 9.80 -14.05
CA GLN A 92 -20.78 9.66 -12.61
C GLN A 92 -21.98 9.03 -11.89
N ASN A 93 -23.21 9.40 -12.24
CA ASN A 93 -24.42 8.78 -11.67
C ASN A 93 -24.60 7.31 -12.11
N ALA A 94 -24.08 6.92 -13.28
CA ALA A 94 -24.05 5.54 -13.74
C ALA A 94 -22.87 4.70 -13.18
N TYR A 95 -21.81 5.35 -12.67
CA TYR A 95 -20.58 4.67 -12.26
C TYR A 95 -20.79 3.78 -11.01
N VAL A 96 -20.59 2.47 -11.19
CA VAL A 96 -20.56 1.52 -10.08
C VAL A 96 -19.11 1.19 -9.72
N SER A 97 -18.64 1.67 -8.57
CA SER A 97 -17.26 1.45 -8.16
C SER A 97 -16.87 -0.03 -8.08
N PRO A 98 -15.62 -0.42 -8.41
CA PRO A 98 -15.10 -1.77 -8.21
C PRO A 98 -15.34 -2.33 -6.80
N ALA A 99 -15.29 -1.47 -5.78
CA ALA A 99 -15.61 -1.81 -4.41
C ALA A 99 -17.08 -2.25 -4.27
N THR A 100 -18.01 -1.48 -4.85
CA THR A 100 -19.44 -1.80 -4.89
C THR A 100 -19.71 -3.10 -5.65
N ILE A 101 -19.03 -3.32 -6.79
CA ILE A 101 -19.09 -4.60 -7.54
C ILE A 101 -18.61 -5.75 -6.65
N THR A 102 -17.46 -5.62 -6.00
CA THR A 102 -16.88 -6.62 -5.10
C THR A 102 -17.84 -6.97 -3.96
N ARG A 103 -18.40 -5.95 -3.28
CA ARG A 103 -19.41 -6.10 -2.22
C ARG A 103 -20.69 -6.80 -2.73
N ARG A 104 -21.08 -6.62 -4.01
CA ARG A 104 -22.25 -7.27 -4.64
C ARG A 104 -21.97 -8.70 -5.14
N VAL A 105 -20.74 -9.03 -5.51
CA VAL A 105 -20.39 -10.33 -6.14
C VAL A 105 -19.90 -11.37 -5.13
N LEU A 106 -19.15 -10.98 -4.10
CA LEU A 106 -18.53 -11.93 -3.17
C LEU A 106 -19.40 -12.22 -1.93
N SER A 107 -19.45 -13.50 -1.55
CA SER A 107 -20.04 -13.97 -0.29
C SER A 107 -18.95 -14.15 0.79
N PRO A 108 -19.29 -14.11 2.09
CA PRO A 108 -18.36 -14.42 3.17
C PRO A 108 -17.67 -15.79 2.98
N PRO A 109 -16.39 -15.93 3.38
CA PRO A 109 -15.66 -17.20 3.29
C PRO A 109 -16.25 -18.22 4.29
N PRO A 110 -16.32 -19.51 3.92
CA PRO A 110 -16.77 -20.55 4.85
C PRO A 110 -15.80 -20.69 6.02
N GLY A 111 -16.33 -20.72 7.24
CA GLY A 111 -15.53 -20.83 8.47
C GLY A 111 -14.82 -19.55 8.92
N GLY A 112 -15.00 -18.42 8.22
CA GLY A 112 -14.50 -17.12 8.66
C GLY A 112 -15.45 -16.43 9.64
N VAL A 113 -14.92 -15.96 10.77
CA VAL A 113 -15.63 -15.07 11.71
C VAL A 113 -15.36 -13.63 11.29
N ALA A 114 -16.41 -12.84 11.05
CA ALA A 114 -16.27 -11.44 10.63
C ALA A 114 -15.76 -10.56 11.78
N ILE A 115 -14.84 -9.63 11.49
CA ILE A 115 -14.41 -8.60 12.45
C ILE A 115 -15.20 -7.31 12.23
N SER A 116 -15.35 -6.89 10.99
CA SER A 116 -16.01 -5.66 10.59
C SER A 116 -17.04 -5.92 9.48
N LYS A 117 -17.79 -4.87 9.11
CA LYS A 117 -18.70 -4.90 7.96
C LYS A 117 -17.94 -4.82 6.62
N ASP A 118 -16.66 -4.51 6.67
CA ASP A 118 -15.81 -4.22 5.50
C ASP A 118 -15.09 -5.45 4.95
N HIS A 119 -15.86 -6.53 4.87
CA HIS A 119 -15.45 -7.79 4.24
C HIS A 119 -14.09 -8.29 4.76
N LEU A 120 -13.96 -8.37 6.09
CA LEU A 120 -12.78 -8.83 6.81
C LEU A 120 -13.15 -9.95 7.79
N TRP A 121 -12.44 -11.08 7.69
CA TRP A 121 -12.68 -12.28 8.48
C TRP A 121 -11.41 -12.91 9.04
N ILE A 122 -11.55 -13.58 10.19
CA ILE A 122 -10.56 -14.49 10.76
C ILE A 122 -11.03 -15.93 10.58
N ASP A 123 -10.15 -16.77 10.06
CA ASP A 123 -10.24 -18.22 10.20
C ASP A 123 -9.19 -18.66 11.22
N ALA A 124 -9.62 -18.72 12.49
CA ALA A 124 -8.75 -19.03 13.62
C ALA A 124 -8.23 -20.47 13.59
N LYS A 125 -8.99 -21.40 12.99
CA LYS A 125 -8.60 -22.82 12.85
C LYS A 125 -7.36 -22.93 11.94
N ASN A 126 -7.37 -22.23 10.82
CA ASN A 126 -6.28 -22.22 9.85
C ASN A 126 -5.30 -21.04 10.05
N LYS A 127 -5.45 -20.27 11.14
CA LYS A 127 -4.67 -19.08 11.52
C LYS A 127 -4.41 -18.13 10.35
N ARG A 128 -5.48 -17.67 9.70
CA ARG A 128 -5.41 -16.78 8.53
C ARG A 128 -6.43 -15.67 8.58
N VAL A 129 -6.04 -14.51 8.06
CA VAL A 129 -6.91 -13.35 7.82
C VAL A 129 -7.37 -13.39 6.37
N ILE A 130 -8.64 -13.08 6.13
CA ILE A 130 -9.27 -13.10 4.82
C ILE A 130 -9.94 -11.75 4.61
N LEU A 131 -9.65 -11.08 3.49
CA LEU A 131 -10.29 -9.81 3.15
C LEU A 131 -10.59 -9.70 1.65
N ASP A 132 -11.66 -8.98 1.32
CA ASP A 132 -12.02 -8.72 -0.08
C ASP A 132 -11.41 -7.41 -0.60
N GLY A 133 -11.25 -7.36 -1.91
CA GLY A 133 -10.77 -6.20 -2.65
C GLY A 133 -10.96 -6.38 -4.15
N TYR A 134 -10.29 -5.54 -4.92
CA TYR A 134 -10.30 -5.56 -6.37
C TYR A 134 -8.95 -5.11 -6.92
N VAL A 135 -8.66 -5.42 -8.19
CA VAL A 135 -7.50 -4.84 -8.87
C VAL A 135 -7.74 -3.34 -9.08
N ALA A 136 -6.96 -2.51 -8.40
CA ALA A 136 -6.99 -1.05 -8.52
C ALA A 136 -6.10 -0.56 -9.68
N MET A 137 -4.95 -1.20 -9.89
CA MET A 137 -3.96 -0.82 -10.91
C MET A 137 -3.25 -2.03 -11.52
N THR A 138 -2.86 -1.96 -12.80
CA THR A 138 -2.15 -3.04 -13.51
C THR A 138 -0.80 -2.63 -14.11
N ASP A 139 -0.48 -1.33 -14.15
CA ASP A 139 0.77 -0.76 -14.68
C ASP A 139 1.09 0.57 -13.97
N GLY A 140 2.34 1.03 -14.03
CA GLY A 140 2.83 2.20 -13.28
C GLY A 140 3.83 1.82 -12.16
N PRO A 141 4.45 2.78 -11.46
CA PRO A 141 5.35 2.51 -10.34
C PRO A 141 4.57 2.10 -9.08
N LEU A 142 5.16 1.25 -8.22
CA LEU A 142 4.50 0.78 -7.00
C LEU A 142 5.10 1.37 -5.72
N GLU A 143 4.24 2.04 -4.96
CA GLU A 143 4.42 2.19 -3.53
C GLU A 143 3.85 0.99 -2.76
N MET A 144 2.68 0.52 -3.18
CA MET A 144 1.90 -0.48 -2.45
C MET A 144 1.60 -1.72 -3.29
N PHE A 145 1.59 -2.87 -2.62
CA PHE A 145 0.88 -4.03 -3.13
C PHE A 145 -0.64 -3.89 -2.94
N ALA A 146 -1.06 -3.36 -1.77
CA ALA A 146 -2.47 -3.14 -1.45
C ALA A 146 -2.67 -1.95 -0.50
N CYS A 147 -3.75 -1.19 -0.71
CA CYS A 147 -4.21 -0.10 0.15
C CYS A 147 -5.73 -0.23 0.45
N PRO A 148 -6.29 0.49 1.43
CA PRO A 148 -7.74 0.66 1.56
C PRO A 148 -8.35 1.40 0.37
N GLU A 149 -9.60 1.08 0.00
CA GLU A 149 -10.37 1.84 -1.00
C GLU A 149 -10.41 3.35 -0.66
N GLY A 150 -10.35 4.19 -1.69
CA GLY A 150 -10.35 5.65 -1.58
C GLY A 150 -9.06 6.27 -1.01
N THR A 151 -7.91 5.58 -1.12
CA THR A 151 -6.62 6.11 -0.62
C THR A 151 -5.55 6.18 -1.72
N LYS A 152 -4.72 5.15 -1.88
CA LYS A 152 -3.51 5.12 -2.71
C LYS A 152 -3.65 4.24 -3.95
N GLU A 153 -4.85 4.18 -4.51
CA GLU A 153 -5.20 3.23 -5.59
C GLU A 153 -4.46 3.48 -6.91
N HIS A 154 -3.94 4.69 -7.11
CA HIS A 154 -3.11 5.09 -8.26
C HIS A 154 -1.65 4.61 -8.17
N GLU A 155 -1.26 3.96 -7.08
CA GLU A 155 0.09 3.44 -6.79
C GLU A 155 0.04 2.07 -6.08
N SER A 156 -1.14 1.43 -6.15
CA SER A 156 -1.46 0.14 -5.50
C SER A 156 -2.05 -0.85 -6.50
N ILE A 157 -1.54 -2.09 -6.56
CA ILE A 157 -2.18 -3.13 -7.39
C ILE A 157 -3.61 -3.43 -6.91
N ILE A 158 -3.85 -3.38 -5.60
CA ILE A 158 -5.10 -3.83 -4.98
C ILE A 158 -5.74 -2.74 -4.10
N GLY A 159 -7.00 -2.41 -4.39
CA GLY A 159 -7.88 -1.69 -3.46
C GLY A 159 -8.61 -2.69 -2.57
N THR A 160 -8.52 -2.53 -1.25
CA THR A 160 -9.13 -3.42 -0.26
C THR A 160 -10.31 -2.75 0.43
N LEU A 161 -11.35 -3.54 0.74
CA LEU A 161 -12.54 -3.00 1.40
C LEU A 161 -12.28 -2.67 2.88
N ALA A 162 -11.42 -3.46 3.53
CA ALA A 162 -11.06 -3.33 4.93
C ALA A 162 -10.09 -2.16 5.19
N ARG A 163 -10.16 -1.56 6.39
CA ARG A 163 -9.20 -0.53 6.82
C ARG A 163 -7.96 -1.16 7.46
N SER A 164 -6.80 -0.53 7.32
CA SER A 164 -5.50 -1.04 7.80
C SER A 164 -5.51 -1.37 9.29
N LYS A 165 -6.13 -0.55 10.15
CA LYS A 165 -6.28 -0.84 11.59
C LYS A 165 -7.04 -2.13 11.88
N GLU A 166 -8.02 -2.49 11.05
CA GLU A 166 -8.81 -3.70 11.22
C GLU A 166 -8.00 -4.92 10.79
N VAL A 167 -7.26 -4.83 9.70
CA VAL A 167 -6.33 -5.88 9.24
C VAL A 167 -5.21 -6.12 10.27
N HIS A 168 -4.70 -5.05 10.90
CA HIS A 168 -3.76 -5.18 12.03
C HIS A 168 -4.39 -5.99 13.18
N ALA A 169 -5.60 -5.62 13.62
CA ALA A 169 -6.31 -6.33 14.68
C ALA A 169 -6.58 -7.80 14.30
N ALA A 170 -6.92 -8.06 13.04
CA ALA A 170 -7.12 -9.40 12.49
C ALA A 170 -5.86 -10.26 12.58
N LEU A 171 -4.71 -9.70 12.22
CA LEU A 171 -3.40 -10.37 12.25
C LEU A 171 -3.02 -10.72 13.70
N LEU A 172 -3.19 -9.79 14.65
CA LEU A 172 -2.99 -10.08 16.07
C LEU A 172 -3.91 -11.21 16.57
N ALA A 173 -5.19 -11.20 16.16
CA ALA A 173 -6.18 -12.19 16.59
C ALA A 173 -5.94 -13.62 16.04
N VAL A 174 -5.21 -13.78 14.92
CA VAL A 174 -4.70 -15.10 14.47
C VAL A 174 -3.35 -15.47 15.08
N GLY A 175 -2.80 -14.63 15.97
CA GLY A 175 -1.53 -14.85 16.65
C GLY A 175 -0.30 -14.43 15.84
N ALA A 176 -0.44 -13.52 14.88
CA ALA A 176 0.70 -12.93 14.18
C ALA A 176 1.47 -11.96 15.12
N MET A 177 2.79 -12.03 15.10
CA MET A 177 3.65 -11.12 15.87
C MET A 177 4.07 -9.92 15.02
N ARG A 178 3.71 -8.72 15.46
CA ARG A 178 4.21 -7.47 14.88
C ARG A 178 5.68 -7.26 15.22
N GLY A 179 6.42 -6.59 14.34
CA GLY A 179 7.73 -6.02 14.64
C GLY A 179 7.68 -4.50 14.75
N THR A 180 8.47 -3.85 13.89
CA THR A 180 8.64 -2.40 13.78
C THR A 180 8.58 -1.95 12.32
N PRO A 181 8.03 -0.76 12.01
CA PRO A 181 8.23 -0.11 10.71
C PRO A 181 9.71 0.17 10.41
N VAL A 182 9.99 0.59 9.17
CA VAL A 182 11.31 1.10 8.76
C VAL A 182 11.69 2.37 9.52
N GLU A 183 12.96 2.51 9.86
CA GLU A 183 13.58 3.75 10.33
C GLU A 183 14.60 4.21 9.29
N PHE A 184 14.61 5.51 8.94
CA PHE A 184 15.56 6.07 7.96
C PHE A 184 16.72 6.81 8.62
N LEU A 185 16.48 7.46 9.75
CA LEU A 185 17.43 8.32 10.47
C LEU A 185 17.61 7.83 11.91
N PRO A 186 18.82 7.89 12.49
CA PRO A 186 20.07 8.37 11.88
C PRO A 186 20.73 7.34 10.92
N LYS A 187 20.19 6.13 10.84
CA LYS A 187 20.64 5.06 9.95
C LYS A 187 19.44 4.25 9.48
N PHE A 188 19.46 3.78 8.23
CA PHE A 188 18.45 2.85 7.73
C PHE A 188 18.39 1.55 8.55
N VAL A 189 17.21 1.24 9.07
CA VAL A 189 16.83 -0.04 9.69
C VAL A 189 15.58 -0.55 8.97
N PRO A 190 15.64 -1.72 8.30
CA PRO A 190 14.49 -2.24 7.55
C PRO A 190 13.34 -2.60 8.48
N ALA A 191 12.11 -2.59 7.94
CA ALA A 191 10.94 -3.09 8.64
C ALA A 191 11.15 -4.53 9.15
N THR A 192 10.67 -4.81 10.37
CA THR A 192 10.79 -6.11 11.03
C THR A 192 9.41 -6.67 11.37
N GLY A 193 9.33 -7.98 11.62
CA GLY A 193 8.10 -8.63 12.07
C GLY A 193 7.97 -10.06 11.58
N GLN A 194 6.88 -10.73 11.94
CA GLN A 194 6.59 -12.05 11.38
C GLN A 194 6.25 -11.92 9.89
N ARG A 195 6.90 -12.73 9.04
CA ARG A 195 6.60 -12.78 7.61
C ARG A 195 5.17 -13.28 7.37
N ILE A 196 4.47 -12.69 6.42
CA ILE A 196 3.10 -13.04 6.02
C ILE A 196 3.10 -13.53 4.57
N ARG A 197 2.64 -14.77 4.34
CA ARG A 197 2.29 -15.23 2.99
C ARG A 197 0.98 -14.58 2.59
N ILE A 198 0.96 -13.94 1.42
CA ILE A 198 -0.26 -13.38 0.83
C ILE A 198 -0.64 -14.23 -0.38
N TRP A 199 -1.86 -14.77 -0.38
CA TRP A 199 -2.49 -15.37 -1.56
C TRP A 199 -3.54 -14.43 -2.12
N VAL A 200 -3.49 -14.18 -3.42
CA VAL A 200 -4.54 -13.48 -4.17
C VAL A 200 -5.43 -14.51 -4.84
N CYS A 201 -6.69 -14.56 -4.41
CA CYS A 201 -7.72 -15.44 -4.97
C CYS A 201 -8.62 -14.61 -5.88
N TYR A 202 -8.79 -15.01 -7.14
CA TYR A 202 -9.61 -14.30 -8.11
C TYR A 202 -10.21 -15.27 -9.13
N ARG A 203 -11.02 -14.75 -10.06
CA ARG A 203 -11.46 -15.49 -11.24
C ARG A 203 -10.93 -14.82 -12.49
N ASN A 204 -10.42 -15.60 -13.44
CA ASN A 204 -9.95 -15.07 -14.71
C ASN A 204 -11.14 -14.75 -15.65
N LYS A 205 -10.84 -14.27 -16.86
CA LYS A 205 -11.83 -13.97 -17.90
C LYS A 205 -12.72 -15.17 -18.29
N ASP A 206 -12.33 -16.40 -17.97
CA ASP A 206 -13.10 -17.63 -18.22
C ASP A 206 -13.94 -18.09 -17.00
N ASP A 207 -14.15 -17.24 -15.99
CA ASP A 207 -14.70 -17.57 -14.66
C ASP A 207 -13.91 -18.65 -13.86
N LYS A 208 -12.74 -19.09 -14.36
CA LYS A 208 -11.90 -20.10 -13.69
C LYS A 208 -11.22 -19.48 -12.48
N PHE A 209 -11.43 -20.10 -11.33
CA PHE A 209 -10.77 -19.73 -10.08
C PHE A 209 -9.25 -19.87 -10.19
N LYS A 210 -8.54 -18.88 -9.63
CA LYS A 210 -7.10 -18.82 -9.50
C LYS A 210 -6.75 -18.41 -8.07
N ALA A 211 -5.70 -19.02 -7.53
CA ALA A 211 -5.04 -18.58 -6.31
C ALA A 211 -3.54 -18.48 -6.59
N VAL A 212 -2.96 -17.30 -6.40
CA VAL A 212 -1.55 -17.01 -6.72
C VAL A 212 -0.86 -16.33 -5.54
N ASP A 213 0.42 -16.63 -5.32
CA ASP A 213 1.24 -15.91 -4.34
C ASP A 213 1.37 -14.44 -4.78
N GLY A 214 1.04 -13.49 -3.92
CA GLY A 214 0.97 -12.06 -4.26
C GLY A 214 2.29 -11.51 -4.80
N ARG A 215 3.43 -12.08 -4.37
CA ARG A 215 4.76 -11.75 -4.91
C ARG A 215 4.87 -11.97 -6.42
N ARG A 216 4.05 -12.86 -7.01
CA ARG A 216 4.01 -13.13 -8.46
C ARG A 216 3.49 -11.96 -9.27
N TRP A 217 2.75 -11.02 -8.67
CA TRP A 217 2.22 -9.81 -9.30
C TRP A 217 3.16 -8.61 -9.19
N VAL A 218 4.31 -8.75 -8.54
CA VAL A 218 5.31 -7.69 -8.38
C VAL A 218 6.60 -8.08 -9.08
N LYS A 219 7.19 -7.19 -9.89
CA LYS A 219 8.51 -7.36 -10.52
C LYS A 219 9.48 -6.25 -10.10
N LYS A 220 10.76 -6.58 -9.92
CA LYS A 220 11.82 -5.59 -9.68
C LYS A 220 12.15 -4.87 -10.98
N ALA A 221 11.99 -3.55 -11.02
CA ALA A 221 12.15 -2.71 -12.20
C ALA A 221 13.45 -3.01 -12.97
N SER A 222 14.59 -3.01 -12.26
CA SER A 222 15.92 -3.18 -12.86
C SER A 222 16.26 -4.59 -13.40
N THR A 223 15.39 -5.59 -13.21
CA THR A 223 15.68 -6.96 -13.68
C THR A 223 14.50 -7.67 -14.36
N GLY A 224 13.28 -7.11 -14.27
CA GLY A 224 12.04 -7.76 -14.70
C GLY A 224 11.68 -9.03 -13.92
N LYS A 225 12.52 -9.47 -12.97
CA LYS A 225 12.29 -10.67 -12.16
C LYS A 225 11.23 -10.42 -11.10
N GLN A 226 10.55 -11.49 -10.72
CA GLN A 226 9.57 -11.50 -9.65
C GLN A 226 10.16 -11.00 -8.32
N MET A 227 9.34 -10.40 -7.47
CA MET A 227 9.72 -10.10 -6.09
C MET A 227 9.96 -11.39 -5.29
N GLU A 228 11.08 -11.46 -4.59
CA GLU A 228 11.46 -12.59 -3.72
C GLU A 228 11.11 -12.40 -2.23
N PRO A 229 11.28 -11.23 -1.56
CA PRO A 229 10.92 -11.11 -0.15
C PRO A 229 9.43 -11.35 0.10
N ASP A 230 9.11 -12.02 1.22
CA ASP A 230 7.76 -11.95 1.80
C ASP A 230 7.62 -10.63 2.57
N TRP A 231 6.42 -10.07 2.63
CA TRP A 231 6.10 -8.96 3.53
C TRP A 231 6.24 -9.38 4.99
N VAL A 232 6.72 -8.47 5.84
CA VAL A 232 6.68 -8.59 7.30
C VAL A 232 5.53 -7.79 7.88
N PHE A 233 4.93 -8.28 8.96
CA PHE A 233 3.96 -7.52 9.74
C PHE A 233 4.71 -6.58 10.70
N SER A 234 4.98 -5.35 10.25
CA SER A 234 5.59 -4.28 11.05
C SER A 234 4.62 -3.71 12.10
N GLY A 235 3.32 -3.70 11.79
CA GLY A 235 2.36 -2.83 12.47
C GLY A 235 2.61 -1.36 12.10
N SER A 236 1.88 -0.42 12.69
CA SER A 236 2.07 1.02 12.42
C SER A 236 1.90 1.84 13.69
N GLY A 237 2.30 3.11 13.62
CA GLY A 237 2.11 4.08 14.70
C GLY A 237 0.71 4.68 14.72
N PHE A 238 0.42 5.43 15.78
CA PHE A 238 -0.72 6.32 15.86
C PHE A 238 -0.23 7.77 15.75
N TRP A 239 -0.98 8.61 15.05
CA TRP A 239 -0.86 10.05 15.12
C TRP A 239 -2.04 10.60 15.91
N LYS A 240 -1.77 11.53 16.83
CA LYS A 240 -2.79 12.20 17.63
C LYS A 240 -2.89 13.64 17.14
N ASP A 241 -4.09 14.01 16.72
CA ASP A 241 -4.44 15.38 16.37
C ASP A 241 -4.26 16.29 17.59
N PRO A 242 -3.43 17.35 17.51
CA PRO A 242 -3.15 18.23 18.64
C PRO A 242 -4.33 19.15 19.00
N GLU A 243 -5.26 19.41 18.08
CA GLU A 243 -6.43 20.26 18.30
C GLU A 243 -7.61 19.43 18.82
N SER A 244 -8.00 18.38 18.10
CA SER A 244 -9.15 17.55 18.49
C SER A 244 -8.83 16.45 19.51
N GLY A 245 -7.54 16.16 19.74
CA GLY A 245 -7.09 15.06 20.59
C GLY A 245 -7.39 13.66 20.03
N LYS A 246 -7.93 13.55 18.81
CA LYS A 246 -8.33 12.29 18.18
C LYS A 246 -7.13 11.51 17.64
N GLU A 247 -7.12 10.20 17.88
CA GLU A 247 -6.08 9.30 17.40
C GLU A 247 -6.44 8.69 16.04
N TYR A 248 -5.44 8.60 15.17
CA TYR A 248 -5.50 8.04 13.83
C TYR A 248 -4.39 6.99 13.68
N TYR A 249 -4.76 5.76 13.34
CA TYR A 249 -3.80 4.71 13.00
C TYR A 249 -3.15 5.05 11.66
N ARG A 250 -1.83 5.26 11.61
CA ARG A 250 -1.19 5.95 10.47
C ARG A 250 -1.41 5.22 9.14
N ALA A 251 -1.27 3.89 9.11
CA ALA A 251 -1.51 3.11 7.89
C ALA A 251 -2.95 3.19 7.31
N ASP A 252 -3.94 3.74 8.02
CA ASP A 252 -5.26 4.02 7.44
C ASP A 252 -5.20 5.12 6.35
N SER A 253 -4.10 5.88 6.21
CA SER A 253 -3.89 6.82 5.09
C SER A 253 -3.57 6.16 3.75
N GLY A 254 -3.29 4.86 3.73
CA GLY A 254 -3.01 4.10 2.50
C GLY A 254 -1.93 3.03 2.65
N ASP A 255 -1.02 3.19 3.61
CA ASP A 255 0.20 2.39 3.76
C ASP A 255 -0.07 1.00 4.40
N MET A 256 -0.97 0.21 3.81
CA MET A 256 -1.37 -1.09 4.34
C MET A 256 -0.33 -2.18 4.05
N ILE A 257 -0.01 -2.41 2.77
CA ILE A 257 0.94 -3.45 2.35
C ILE A 257 1.90 -2.84 1.32
N CYS A 258 3.03 -2.33 1.81
CA CYS A 258 4.01 -1.55 1.04
C CYS A 258 5.00 -2.44 0.28
N VAL A 259 5.62 -1.88 -0.76
CA VAL A 259 6.83 -2.42 -1.42
C VAL A 259 7.96 -1.38 -1.51
N SER A 260 7.72 -0.14 -1.04
CA SER A 260 8.64 0.99 -1.17
C SER A 260 9.21 1.53 0.16
N ASN A 261 8.98 0.85 1.28
CA ASN A 261 9.35 1.27 2.65
C ASN A 261 8.71 2.58 3.15
N PHE A 262 7.72 2.45 4.04
CA PHE A 262 7.13 3.60 4.77
C PHE A 262 7.22 3.44 6.28
N ASN A 263 7.59 4.51 7.00
CA ASN A 263 7.57 4.51 8.46
C ASN A 263 6.15 4.42 9.07
N SER A 264 5.11 4.50 8.22
CA SER A 264 3.70 4.26 8.50
C SER A 264 3.20 2.89 8.01
N ALA A 265 4.00 2.09 7.30
CA ALA A 265 3.60 0.81 6.71
C ALA A 265 3.12 -0.21 7.75
N MET A 266 1.87 -0.70 7.66
CA MET A 266 1.39 -1.81 8.50
C MET A 266 2.09 -3.14 8.16
N MET A 267 2.33 -3.36 6.88
CA MET A 267 3.12 -4.45 6.33
C MET A 267 4.05 -3.91 5.25
N ASP A 268 5.28 -4.42 5.20
CA ASP A 268 6.33 -3.87 4.35
C ASP A 268 7.33 -4.96 3.95
N ILE A 269 8.22 -4.67 3.01
CA ILE A 269 9.32 -5.58 2.65
C ILE A 269 10.55 -5.35 3.55
N PRO A 270 11.21 -6.41 4.06
CA PRO A 270 12.35 -6.29 4.98
C PRO A 270 13.68 -6.04 4.25
N VAL A 271 13.65 -5.31 3.12
CA VAL A 271 14.82 -4.94 2.30
C VAL A 271 14.67 -3.49 1.87
N ALA A 272 15.79 -2.79 1.71
CA ALA A 272 15.78 -1.39 1.30
C ALA A 272 15.12 -1.20 -0.08
N SER A 273 14.08 -0.38 -0.10
CA SER A 273 13.51 0.29 -1.26
C SER A 273 13.33 1.77 -0.92
N SER A 274 13.36 2.62 -1.94
CA SER A 274 12.96 4.02 -1.78
C SER A 274 11.44 4.14 -1.91
N ALA A 275 10.86 5.13 -1.23
CA ALA A 275 9.52 5.66 -1.44
C ALA A 275 9.53 6.92 -2.32
N GLU A 276 10.71 7.45 -2.64
CA GLU A 276 10.83 8.58 -3.56
C GLU A 276 10.47 8.15 -4.98
N ALA A 277 9.57 8.88 -5.64
CA ALA A 277 8.95 8.48 -6.90
C ALA A 277 9.94 8.13 -8.04
N GLY A 278 11.14 8.72 -8.04
CA GLY A 278 12.21 8.44 -9.02
C GLY A 278 13.01 7.17 -8.76
N ASP A 279 12.96 6.62 -7.54
CA ASP A 279 13.80 5.50 -7.07
C ASP A 279 12.99 4.23 -6.73
N LEU A 280 11.70 4.19 -7.10
CA LEU A 280 10.79 3.08 -6.82
C LEU A 280 11.28 1.77 -7.47
N LEU A 281 11.60 0.76 -6.64
CA LEU A 281 12.27 -0.47 -7.10
C LEU A 281 11.33 -1.49 -7.78
N TYR A 282 10.02 -1.32 -7.66
CA TYR A 282 9.03 -2.33 -8.00
C TYR A 282 7.92 -1.82 -8.92
N LEU A 283 7.50 -2.69 -9.83
CA LEU A 283 6.44 -2.47 -10.82
C LEU A 283 5.43 -3.64 -10.76
N PRO A 284 4.20 -3.45 -11.26
CA PRO A 284 3.27 -4.53 -11.51
C PRO A 284 3.85 -5.52 -12.52
N PHE A 285 3.59 -6.80 -12.30
CA PHE A 285 3.79 -7.84 -13.31
C PHE A 285 2.52 -7.92 -14.17
N THR A 286 2.25 -6.84 -14.91
CA THR A 286 1.03 -6.55 -15.70
C THR A 286 0.44 -7.77 -16.41
N GLU A 287 1.28 -8.58 -17.05
CA GLU A 287 0.93 -9.76 -17.83
C GLU A 287 0.32 -10.91 -16.99
N ARG A 288 0.38 -10.80 -15.66
CA ARG A 288 -0.09 -11.79 -14.68
C ARG A 288 -1.28 -11.31 -13.84
N ILE A 289 -1.63 -10.03 -13.93
CA ILE A 289 -2.71 -9.39 -13.16
C ILE A 289 -3.97 -9.41 -14.04
N PRO A 290 -5.17 -9.76 -13.52
CA PRO A 290 -6.40 -9.65 -14.29
C PRO A 290 -6.77 -8.17 -14.50
N ALA A 291 -7.80 -7.92 -15.31
CA ALA A 291 -8.20 -6.54 -15.64
C ALA A 291 -8.52 -5.72 -14.38
N GLN A 292 -8.28 -4.42 -14.45
CA GLN A 292 -8.70 -3.46 -13.43
C GLN A 292 -10.19 -3.63 -13.09
N GLY A 293 -10.54 -3.46 -11.83
CA GLY A 293 -11.88 -3.70 -11.30
C GLY A 293 -12.24 -5.17 -11.03
N THR A 294 -11.39 -6.15 -11.39
CA THR A 294 -11.64 -7.57 -11.10
C THR A 294 -11.76 -7.81 -9.59
N PRO A 295 -12.91 -8.31 -9.08
CA PRO A 295 -13.05 -8.67 -7.67
C PRO A 295 -12.12 -9.81 -7.27
N LEU A 296 -11.48 -9.66 -6.10
CA LEU A 296 -10.53 -10.61 -5.55
C LEU A 296 -10.70 -10.77 -4.03
N ARG A 297 -10.06 -11.80 -3.49
CA ARG A 297 -9.96 -12.09 -2.06
C ARG A 297 -8.51 -12.34 -1.69
N LEU A 298 -7.99 -11.55 -0.77
CA LEU A 298 -6.70 -11.76 -0.15
C LEU A 298 -6.82 -12.76 1.00
N VAL A 299 -5.84 -13.65 1.12
CA VAL A 299 -5.68 -14.56 2.25
C VAL A 299 -4.27 -14.38 2.81
N LEU A 300 -4.19 -13.80 4.01
CA LEU A 300 -2.96 -13.46 4.72
C LEU A 300 -2.69 -14.54 5.77
N ILE A 301 -1.53 -15.18 5.68
CA ILE A 301 -1.18 -16.33 6.50
C ILE A 301 0.19 -16.07 7.17
N PRO A 302 0.27 -15.92 8.51
CA PRO A 302 1.53 -15.75 9.20
C PRO A 302 2.43 -16.97 9.00
N ILE A 303 3.64 -16.75 8.50
CA ILE A 303 4.64 -17.80 8.32
C ILE A 303 5.16 -18.22 9.70
N PRO A 304 5.11 -19.51 10.06
CA PRO A 304 5.61 -19.98 11.35
C PRO A 304 7.06 -19.54 11.59
N LEU A 305 7.35 -19.04 12.79
CA LEU A 305 8.73 -18.80 13.19
C LEU A 305 9.47 -20.14 13.33
N PRO A 306 10.76 -20.20 12.97
CA PRO A 306 11.63 -21.33 13.33
C PRO A 306 11.59 -21.58 14.84
N THR A 307 11.57 -22.85 15.25
CA THR A 307 11.63 -23.24 16.65
C THR A 307 12.21 -24.64 16.78
N ASP A 308 13.04 -24.85 17.80
CA ASP A 308 13.62 -26.17 18.13
C ASP A 308 12.61 -27.10 18.81
N LYS A 309 11.43 -26.57 19.19
CA LYS A 309 10.37 -27.35 19.83
C LYS A 309 9.66 -28.25 18.82
N PRO A 310 9.42 -29.54 19.12
CA PRO A 310 8.64 -30.42 18.27
C PRO A 310 7.28 -29.84 17.90
N THR A 311 7.06 -29.60 16.60
CA THR A 311 5.80 -29.08 16.09
C THR A 311 4.83 -30.24 15.85
N LYS A 312 3.62 -30.18 16.40
CA LYS A 312 2.60 -31.20 16.16
C LYS A 312 2.09 -31.11 14.70
N PRO A 313 1.92 -32.22 13.97
CA PRO A 313 1.32 -32.19 12.64
C PRO A 313 -0.02 -31.44 12.65
N GLY A 314 -0.18 -30.49 11.72
CA GLY A 314 -1.38 -29.65 11.62
C GLY A 314 -1.53 -28.52 12.65
N SER A 315 -0.57 -28.28 13.57
CA SER A 315 -0.67 -27.16 14.53
C SER A 315 -0.21 -25.80 13.99
N GLN A 316 0.39 -25.79 12.80
CA GLN A 316 0.86 -24.60 12.09
C GLN A 316 0.03 -24.36 10.83
N PRO A 317 -0.16 -23.09 10.42
CA PRO A 317 -0.85 -22.77 9.17
C PRO A 317 -0.07 -23.26 7.95
N ASP A 318 -0.79 -23.70 6.93
CA ASP A 318 -0.21 -23.99 5.62
C ASP A 318 0.00 -22.69 4.83
N THR A 319 1.26 -22.39 4.52
CA THR A 319 1.69 -21.19 3.79
C THR A 319 2.21 -21.51 2.39
N LYS A 320 2.13 -22.77 1.96
CA LYS A 320 2.68 -23.26 0.69
C LYS A 320 1.58 -23.71 -0.28
N THR A 321 0.50 -24.29 0.23
CA THR A 321 -0.63 -24.70 -0.60
C THR A 321 -1.52 -23.49 -0.94
N PRO A 322 -1.83 -23.23 -2.22
CA PRO A 322 -2.78 -22.19 -2.60
C PRO A 322 -4.19 -22.48 -2.04
N PRO A 323 -4.94 -21.47 -1.57
CA PRO A 323 -6.36 -21.62 -1.23
C PRO A 323 -7.19 -22.21 -2.37
N THR A 324 -8.20 -23.02 -2.04
CA THR A 324 -9.10 -23.63 -3.03
C THR A 324 -10.33 -22.75 -3.31
N LYS A 325 -11.07 -23.04 -4.39
CA LYS A 325 -12.24 -22.26 -4.85
C LYS A 325 -13.29 -22.00 -3.76
N SER A 326 -13.42 -22.87 -2.76
CA SER A 326 -14.37 -22.70 -1.66
C SER A 326 -14.09 -21.46 -0.79
N ILE A 327 -12.87 -20.91 -0.81
CA ILE A 327 -12.53 -19.69 -0.06
C ILE A 327 -13.23 -18.44 -0.61
N MET A 328 -13.68 -18.47 -1.87
CA MET A 328 -14.24 -17.32 -2.59
C MET A 328 -15.61 -17.67 -3.21
N PRO A 329 -16.64 -17.95 -2.38
CA PRO A 329 -17.99 -18.18 -2.86
C PRO A 329 -18.57 -16.89 -3.46
N LEU A 330 -19.33 -17.04 -4.55
CA LEU A 330 -20.10 -15.93 -5.13
C LEU A 330 -21.43 -15.78 -4.39
N LYS A 331 -21.99 -14.57 -4.37
CA LYS A 331 -23.42 -14.38 -4.07
C LYS A 331 -24.23 -15.04 -5.19
N LYS A 332 -25.30 -15.76 -4.84
CA LYS A 332 -26.27 -16.22 -5.85
C LYS A 332 -26.80 -14.97 -6.54
N ALA A 333 -26.83 -14.98 -7.87
CA ALA A 333 -27.37 -13.86 -8.64
C ALA A 333 -28.81 -13.57 -8.17
N ALA A 334 -29.05 -12.36 -7.67
CA ALA A 334 -30.40 -11.84 -7.58
C ALA A 334 -30.95 -11.71 -9.01
N THR A 335 -32.20 -12.11 -9.24
CA THR A 335 -32.82 -12.27 -10.56
C THR A 335 -33.15 -10.96 -11.29
N LYS A 336 -32.42 -9.88 -11.04
CA LYS A 336 -32.49 -8.64 -11.83
C LYS A 336 -31.25 -8.50 -12.70
N PRO A 337 -31.40 -8.38 -14.04
CA PRO A 337 -30.29 -8.03 -14.92
C PRO A 337 -29.67 -6.68 -14.51
N LEU A 338 -28.37 -6.54 -14.71
CA LEU A 338 -27.77 -5.21 -14.88
C LEU A 338 -28.25 -4.63 -16.23
N PRO A 339 -28.43 -3.30 -16.34
CA PRO A 339 -28.66 -2.68 -17.64
C PRO A 339 -27.45 -2.92 -18.54
N ASN A 340 -27.68 -3.45 -19.75
CA ASN A 340 -26.67 -3.61 -20.78
C ASN A 340 -26.52 -2.28 -21.53
N ASN A 341 -25.38 -1.61 -21.40
CA ASN A 341 -25.03 -0.46 -22.25
C ASN A 341 -24.45 -0.93 -23.60
N ASN A 342 -25.27 -1.64 -24.38
CA ASN A 342 -25.01 -1.94 -25.79
C ASN A 342 -26.17 -1.40 -26.63
N THR A 343 -26.21 -0.08 -26.80
CA THR A 343 -27.00 0.56 -27.86
C THR A 343 -26.02 1.12 -28.88
N GLN A 344 -25.87 0.40 -29.99
CA GLN A 344 -25.20 0.92 -31.17
C GLN A 344 -26.15 1.96 -31.80
N PRO A 345 -25.69 3.16 -32.20
CA PRO A 345 -26.58 4.16 -32.76
C PRO A 345 -27.12 3.70 -34.13
N ASP A 346 -28.45 3.69 -34.27
CA ASP A 346 -29.11 3.32 -35.52
C ASP A 346 -28.75 4.30 -36.64
N THR A 347 -28.50 3.75 -37.83
CA THR A 347 -28.32 4.52 -39.07
C THR A 347 -29.57 5.33 -39.39
N ILE A 348 -29.44 6.66 -39.44
CA ILE A 348 -30.48 7.54 -39.95
C ILE A 348 -30.60 7.35 -41.46
N GLU A 349 -31.71 6.76 -41.87
CA GLU A 349 -32.14 6.66 -43.27
C GLU A 349 -32.52 8.06 -43.77
N LYS A 350 -31.97 8.49 -44.91
CA LYS A 350 -32.39 9.74 -45.56
C LYS A 350 -33.73 9.53 -46.24
N ALA A 351 -34.73 10.33 -45.90
CA ALA A 351 -35.91 10.55 -46.71
C ALA A 351 -35.76 11.87 -47.48
N ASP A 352 -36.12 11.84 -48.77
CA ASP A 352 -36.11 13.00 -49.65
C ASP A 352 -37.34 13.91 -49.41
N GLU A 353 -37.12 15.23 -49.40
CA GLU A 353 -37.89 16.26 -50.14
C GLU A 353 -37.17 17.62 -50.13
#